data_AF-A0A1G1TB21-F1
#
_entry.id   AF-A0A1G1TB21-F1
#
_cell.length_a   1.000
_cell.length_b   1.000
_cell.length_c   1.000
_cell.angle_alpha   90.00
_cell.angle_beta   90.00
_cell.angle_gamma   90.00
#
_symmetry.space_group_name_H-M   'P 1'
#
loop_
_entity.id
_entity.type
_entity.pdbx_description
1 polymer ?
#
loop_
_entity_poly.entity_id
_entity_poly.type
_entity_poly.pdbx_seq_one_letter_code
_entity_poly.pdbx_strand_id
1 'polypeptide(L)'
;MGTRETKDPYEQYRQRHASIAQIEERDFRAVIDDYGRVHTVLTRLGTKLRRFVYAESWAKLVAIDLKNSQPYLINALLTLSWYSKPYKKGRRGAHPPITLQREGAGRAERAEQAAKPKTQRLARAGQRPARRATPPTQPTTTPTLSQASRQHARSAERAYVIITQAYGAPDEQGVVQFPEDVLRFRELTASGQFYPYLRRELGLALGQEEASEGEVKAMVFEALFSHNVATSVAKETFTRLFPTVDAVLRAYKSYDYKYLACLLQTLESNLFLQKLVPLIRKRFDVPVYSIHDSLIVPGDVADHVEELMRTQLTRWVGLPPQFSRTVWGSEAQPGEAPVQAMEPPAAAAPPTVPVKRQGPAQRGRRRQLAIPPHPLSAEDWYGELFAAA
;
A
#
# COMPACT_ATOMS: atom_id res chain seq x y z
N MET A 1 7.16 -22.89 -14.06
CA MET A 1 8.24 -21.89 -13.89
C MET A 1 8.04 -20.78 -14.92
N GLY A 2 7.53 -19.61 -14.50
CA GLY A 2 7.54 -18.43 -15.36
C GLY A 2 8.93 -17.80 -15.31
N THR A 3 9.59 -17.65 -16.46
CA THR A 3 10.84 -16.92 -16.60
C THR A 3 10.64 -15.51 -16.03
N ARG A 4 11.42 -15.13 -15.00
CA ARG A 4 11.51 -13.72 -14.58
C ARG A 4 12.10 -12.96 -15.77
N GLU A 5 11.27 -12.23 -16.52
CA GLU A 5 11.77 -11.25 -17.48
C GLU A 5 12.71 -10.30 -16.74
N THR A 6 13.99 -10.37 -17.08
CA THR A 6 14.99 -9.45 -16.54
C THR A 6 14.71 -8.09 -17.14
N LYS A 7 14.31 -7.13 -16.28
CA LYS A 7 14.06 -5.74 -16.67
C LYS A 7 15.26 -5.17 -17.45
N ASP A 8 15.00 -4.52 -18.58
CA ASP A 8 16.03 -3.91 -19.43
C ASP A 8 16.96 -3.00 -18.59
N PRO A 9 18.27 -3.30 -18.51
CA PRO A 9 19.24 -2.46 -17.79
C PRO A 9 19.25 -1.01 -18.24
N TYR A 10 19.01 -0.76 -19.54
CA TYR A 10 18.99 0.60 -20.10
C TYR A 10 17.75 1.38 -19.66
N GLU A 11 16.59 0.73 -19.63
CA GLU A 11 15.37 1.32 -19.09
C GLU A 11 15.51 1.63 -17.59
N GLN A 12 16.12 0.72 -16.81
CA GLN A 12 16.41 0.97 -15.40
C GLN A 12 17.37 2.16 -15.20
N TYR A 13 18.41 2.27 -16.03
CA TYR A 13 19.34 3.39 -16.01
C TYR A 13 18.61 4.72 -16.31
N ARG A 14 17.83 4.77 -17.39
CA ARG A 14 17.04 5.96 -17.76
C ARG A 14 16.07 6.38 -16.66
N GLN A 15 15.37 5.42 -16.05
CA GLN A 15 14.43 5.71 -14.95
C GLN A 15 15.14 6.32 -13.73
N ARG A 16 16.34 5.83 -13.39
CA ARG A 16 17.14 6.38 -12.29
C ARG A 16 17.61 7.79 -12.60
N HIS A 17 18.13 8.01 -13.80
CA HIS A 17 18.58 9.33 -14.24
C HIS A 17 17.44 10.35 -14.29
N ALA A 18 16.26 9.95 -14.76
CA ALA A 18 15.07 10.79 -14.75
C ALA A 18 14.64 11.17 -13.33
N SER A 19 14.79 10.27 -12.35
CA SER A 19 14.46 10.56 -10.95
C SER A 19 15.49 11.53 -10.33
N ILE A 20 16.76 11.45 -10.72
CA ILE A 20 17.81 12.39 -10.28
C ILE A 20 17.53 13.78 -10.85
N ALA A 21 17.30 13.88 -12.17
CA ALA A 21 17.00 15.15 -12.83
C ALA A 21 15.76 15.83 -12.21
N GLN A 22 14.71 15.08 -11.87
CA GLN A 22 13.54 15.63 -11.17
C GLN A 22 13.86 16.19 -9.78
N ILE A 23 14.80 15.60 -9.04
CA ILE A 23 15.25 16.14 -7.75
C ILE A 23 16.03 17.44 -7.97
N GLU A 24 16.92 17.48 -8.97
CA GLU A 24 17.69 18.68 -9.34
C GLU A 24 16.77 19.83 -9.78
N GLU A 25 15.72 19.52 -10.54
CA GLU A 25 14.68 20.47 -10.98
C GLU A 25 13.68 20.84 -9.87
N ARG A 26 13.82 20.28 -8.66
CA ARG A 26 12.89 20.46 -7.53
C ARG A 26 11.44 20.06 -7.85
N ASP A 27 11.25 19.09 -8.77
CA ASP A 27 9.94 18.52 -9.11
C ASP A 27 9.54 17.39 -8.15
N PHE A 28 8.89 17.78 -7.06
CA PHE A 28 8.46 16.87 -5.99
C PHE A 28 6.98 16.45 -6.09
N ARG A 29 6.36 16.57 -7.26
CA ARG A 29 4.94 16.22 -7.44
C ARG A 29 4.63 14.81 -6.95
N ALA A 30 3.54 14.71 -6.21
CA ALA A 30 3.03 13.46 -5.66
C ALA A 30 1.78 13.01 -6.42
N VAL A 31 1.67 11.70 -6.68
CA VAL A 31 0.46 11.07 -7.21
C VAL A 31 0.00 10.03 -6.20
N ILE A 32 -1.28 10.08 -5.81
CA ILE A 32 -1.86 9.09 -4.90
C ILE A 32 -2.61 8.05 -5.75
N ASP A 33 -2.28 6.77 -5.56
CA ASP A 33 -2.99 5.68 -6.22
C ASP A 33 -4.35 5.37 -5.56
N ASP A 34 -5.11 4.47 -6.18
CA ASP A 34 -6.43 4.05 -5.70
C ASP A 34 -6.38 3.29 -4.36
N TYR A 35 -5.21 2.96 -3.83
CA TYR A 35 -5.01 2.28 -2.55
C TYR A 35 -4.42 3.21 -1.48
N GLY A 36 -4.24 4.49 -1.82
CA GLY A 36 -3.72 5.52 -0.94
C GLY A 36 -2.20 5.59 -0.90
N ARG A 37 -1.47 4.86 -1.78
CA ARG A 37 -0.02 4.96 -1.85
C ARG A 37 0.37 6.26 -2.52
N VAL A 38 1.25 6.99 -1.87
CA VAL A 38 1.84 8.22 -2.39
C VAL A 38 3.06 7.85 -3.25
N HIS A 39 3.01 8.21 -4.52
CA HIS A 39 4.12 8.12 -5.46
C HIS A 39 4.78 9.48 -5.60
N THR A 40 6.00 9.60 -5.08
CA THR A 40 6.88 10.77 -5.23
C THR A 40 8.13 10.40 -6.02
N VAL A 41 8.97 11.38 -6.32
CA VAL A 41 10.33 11.13 -6.84
C VAL A 41 11.13 10.22 -5.90
N LEU A 42 10.97 10.37 -4.58
CA LEU A 42 11.65 9.54 -3.57
C LEU A 42 11.22 8.07 -3.61
N THR A 43 9.92 7.79 -3.84
CA THR A 43 9.44 6.40 -3.99
C THR A 43 9.96 5.73 -5.26
N ARG A 44 10.25 6.52 -6.31
CA ARG A 44 10.78 6.04 -7.59
C ARG A 44 12.30 5.97 -7.61
N LEU A 45 12.96 6.73 -6.73
CA LEU A 45 14.41 6.74 -6.60
C LEU A 45 14.93 5.36 -6.16
N GLY A 46 15.94 4.87 -6.87
CA GLY A 46 16.55 3.58 -6.59
C GLY A 46 17.14 3.53 -5.17
N THR A 47 16.95 2.41 -4.47
CA THR A 47 17.31 2.27 -3.04
C THR A 47 18.75 2.67 -2.73
N LYS A 48 19.71 2.35 -3.60
CA LYS A 48 21.13 2.70 -3.43
C LYS A 48 21.38 4.22 -3.50
N LEU A 49 20.54 4.97 -4.19
CA LEU A 49 20.68 6.41 -4.37
C LEU A 49 20.08 7.22 -3.21
N ARG A 50 19.12 6.64 -2.46
CA ARG A 50 18.40 7.35 -1.39
C ARG A 50 19.31 7.90 -0.30
N ARG A 51 20.40 7.21 0.01
CA ARG A 51 21.38 7.64 1.03
C ARG A 51 22.06 8.99 0.72
N PHE A 52 22.08 9.38 -0.56
CA PHE A 52 22.70 10.64 -1.02
C PHE A 52 21.70 11.81 -1.07
N VAL A 53 20.43 11.57 -0.75
CA VAL A 53 19.43 12.64 -0.65
C VAL A 53 19.65 13.40 0.67
N TYR A 54 19.75 14.72 0.58
CA TYR A 54 19.86 15.63 1.71
C TYR A 54 18.89 16.81 1.52
N ALA A 55 18.67 17.58 2.58
CA ALA A 55 17.91 18.82 2.53
C ALA A 55 18.81 19.96 3.03
N GLU A 56 18.83 21.09 2.32
CA GLU A 56 19.71 22.23 2.65
C GLU A 56 19.52 22.71 4.10
N SER A 57 18.28 22.70 4.60
CA SER A 57 17.94 23.11 5.97
C SER A 57 18.14 22.00 7.03
N TRP A 58 18.34 20.74 6.63
CA TRP A 58 18.49 19.61 7.55
C TRP A 58 19.70 18.77 7.16
N ALA A 59 20.79 18.94 7.90
CA ALA A 59 22.08 18.32 7.61
C ALA A 59 22.03 16.78 7.49
N LYS A 60 21.08 16.12 8.17
CA LYS A 60 20.87 14.67 8.10
C LYS A 60 19.39 14.33 8.11
N LEU A 61 19.01 13.39 7.26
CA LEU A 61 17.70 12.74 7.30
C LEU A 61 17.85 11.31 7.82
N VAL A 62 16.84 10.81 8.52
CA VAL A 62 16.80 9.44 9.02
C VAL A 62 15.53 8.79 8.50
N ALA A 63 15.69 7.71 7.74
CA ALA A 63 14.61 6.80 7.39
C ALA A 63 14.38 5.81 8.53
N ILE A 64 13.14 5.76 9.01
CA ILE A 64 12.66 4.84 10.05
C ILE A 64 11.74 3.83 9.36
N ASP A 65 12.28 2.65 9.09
CA ASP A 65 11.60 1.57 8.36
C ASP A 65 10.95 0.57 9.33
N LEU A 66 9.67 0.25 9.13
CA LEU A 66 8.99 -0.80 9.90
C LEU A 66 9.47 -2.19 9.47
N LYS A 67 10.13 -2.92 10.38
CA LYS A 67 10.51 -4.32 10.13
C LYS A 67 9.26 -5.19 10.04
N ASN A 68 9.32 -6.19 9.16
CA ASN A 68 8.22 -7.14 8.93
C ASN A 68 6.89 -6.46 8.55
N SER A 69 6.88 -5.25 7.95
CA SER A 69 5.68 -4.42 7.81
C SER A 69 4.39 -5.17 7.44
N GLN A 70 4.34 -5.81 6.27
CA GLN A 70 3.15 -6.53 5.82
C GLN A 70 2.76 -7.68 6.78
N PRO A 71 3.66 -8.62 7.17
CA PRO A 71 3.39 -9.59 8.24
C PRO A 71 2.93 -8.99 9.58
N TYR A 72 3.53 -7.87 10.00
CA TYR A 72 3.18 -7.19 11.24
C TYR A 72 1.76 -6.63 11.19
N LEU A 73 1.37 -6.02 10.06
CA LEU A 73 0.02 -5.46 9.87
C LEU A 73 -1.08 -6.53 9.85
N ILE A 74 -0.75 -7.78 9.49
CA ILE A 74 -1.70 -8.92 9.55
C ILE A 74 -2.19 -9.15 10.99
N ASN A 75 -1.40 -8.82 12.01
CA ASN A 75 -1.83 -8.96 13.40
C ASN A 75 -3.08 -8.11 13.73
N ALA A 76 -3.32 -7.02 13.00
CA ALA A 76 -4.58 -6.29 13.09
C ALA A 76 -5.75 -7.17 12.63
N LEU A 77 -5.63 -7.85 11.49
CA LEU A 77 -6.65 -8.76 10.95
C LEU A 77 -6.89 -9.98 11.83
N LEU A 78 -5.87 -10.38 12.61
CA LEU A 78 -5.94 -11.49 13.54
C LEU A 78 -6.54 -11.10 14.88
N THR A 79 -6.83 -9.83 15.17
CA THR A 79 -7.33 -9.39 16.49
C THR A 79 -8.84 -9.16 16.44
N LEU A 80 -9.62 -9.74 17.37
CA LEU A 80 -11.09 -9.61 17.37
C LEU A 80 -11.60 -8.15 17.35
N SER A 81 -10.86 -7.23 17.97
CA SER A 81 -11.23 -5.81 17.98
C SER A 81 -11.29 -5.19 16.58
N TRP A 82 -10.57 -5.75 15.61
CA TRP A 82 -10.65 -5.39 14.19
C TRP A 82 -12.06 -5.54 13.63
N TYR A 83 -12.81 -6.53 14.12
CA TYR A 83 -14.18 -6.85 13.72
C TYR A 83 -15.24 -6.21 14.64
N SER A 84 -14.84 -5.47 15.69
CA SER A 84 -15.75 -5.10 16.79
C SER A 84 -16.43 -3.71 16.68
N LYS A 85 -16.14 -2.87 15.68
CA LYS A 85 -16.63 -1.46 15.65
C LYS A 85 -17.84 -1.20 14.74
N PRO A 86 -19.07 -0.98 15.24
CA PRO A 86 -20.30 -0.93 14.42
C PRO A 86 -20.29 0.11 13.31
N TYR A 87 -20.76 -0.28 12.11
CA TYR A 87 -21.29 0.67 11.14
C TYR A 87 -22.51 1.36 11.77
N LYS A 88 -22.45 2.68 11.95
CA LYS A 88 -23.61 3.49 12.36
C LYS A 88 -24.20 4.20 11.15
N LYS A 89 -25.39 3.77 10.72
CA LYS A 89 -26.52 4.71 10.69
C LYS A 89 -27.87 3.98 10.77
N GLY A 90 -28.42 3.90 11.98
CA GLY A 90 -29.86 4.09 12.17
C GLY A 90 -30.84 2.91 12.15
N ARG A 91 -30.49 1.61 12.21
CA ARG A 91 -31.40 0.52 12.69
C ARG A 91 -30.70 -0.86 12.74
N ARG A 92 -31.28 -1.76 13.54
CA ARG A 92 -30.68 -2.92 14.22
C ARG A 92 -30.34 -4.11 13.31
N GLY A 93 -29.25 -4.81 13.67
CA GLY A 93 -28.67 -5.98 12.99
C GLY A 93 -27.14 -5.88 12.82
N ALA A 94 -26.44 -5.41 13.86
CA ALA A 94 -25.06 -4.93 13.76
C ALA A 94 -24.01 -6.05 13.61
N HIS A 95 -23.20 -5.99 12.54
CA HIS A 95 -21.83 -6.52 12.46
C HIS A 95 -20.95 -5.57 11.62
N PRO A 96 -19.69 -5.29 12.01
CA PRO A 96 -18.80 -4.41 11.25
C PRO A 96 -17.33 -4.92 11.17
N PRO A 97 -16.31 -4.18 10.67
CA PRO A 97 -16.23 -3.03 9.76
C PRO A 97 -15.50 -3.46 8.46
N ILE A 98 -14.73 -2.59 7.78
CA ILE A 98 -13.92 -2.87 6.56
C ILE A 98 -14.67 -2.71 5.23
N THR A 99 -15.31 -1.55 5.08
CA THR A 99 -14.88 -0.70 3.97
C THR A 99 -14.03 0.39 4.61
N LEU A 100 -12.71 0.34 4.41
CA LEU A 100 -11.92 1.56 4.43
C LEU A 100 -12.71 2.56 3.57
N GLN A 101 -13.13 3.66 4.17
CA GLN A 101 -14.13 4.55 3.61
C GLN A 101 -13.78 4.90 2.15
N ARG A 102 -14.83 4.89 1.33
CA ARG A 102 -14.83 5.28 -0.08
C ARG A 102 -13.88 6.45 -0.35
N GLU A 103 -12.85 6.18 -1.13
CA GLU A 103 -12.25 7.14 -2.07
C GLU A 103 -11.38 6.43 -3.11
N GLY A 104 -10.78 5.30 -2.75
CA GLY A 104 -9.93 4.48 -3.63
C GLY A 104 -10.65 3.49 -4.56
N ALA A 105 -11.45 2.57 -3.99
CA ALA A 105 -12.07 1.48 -4.75
C ALA A 105 -13.06 1.93 -5.85
N GLY A 106 -13.63 3.13 -5.73
CA GLY A 106 -14.55 3.68 -6.72
C GLY A 106 -13.88 4.21 -8.00
N ARG A 107 -12.57 4.43 -8.01
CA ARG A 107 -11.82 4.91 -9.20
C ARG A 107 -11.40 3.75 -10.10
N ALA A 108 -10.93 2.64 -9.52
CA ALA A 108 -10.62 1.42 -10.26
C ALA A 108 -11.85 0.86 -11.01
N GLU A 109 -13.03 0.80 -10.37
CA GLU A 109 -14.28 0.37 -11.03
C GLU A 109 -14.70 1.32 -12.17
N ARG A 110 -14.42 2.63 -12.07
CA ARG A 110 -14.73 3.60 -13.14
C ARG A 110 -13.78 3.48 -14.33
N ALA A 111 -12.51 3.16 -14.10
CA ALA A 111 -11.54 2.89 -15.16
C ALA A 111 -11.91 1.61 -15.94
N GLU A 112 -12.38 0.57 -15.24
CA GLU A 112 -12.80 -0.69 -15.86
C GLU A 112 -14.13 -0.57 -16.62
N GLN A 113 -15.07 0.25 -16.13
CA GLN A 113 -16.33 0.53 -16.84
C GLN A 113 -16.16 1.47 -18.06
N ALA A 114 -15.13 2.32 -18.07
CA ALA A 114 -14.82 3.19 -19.21
C ALA A 114 -14.18 2.43 -20.40
N ALA A 115 -13.74 1.20 -20.19
CA ALA A 115 -13.08 0.38 -21.22
C ALA A 115 -14.03 -0.51 -22.05
N LYS A 116 -15.36 -0.41 -21.85
CA LYS A 116 -16.34 -1.17 -22.67
C LYS A 116 -16.74 -0.38 -23.92
N PRO A 117 -16.64 -0.94 -25.15
CA PRO A 117 -16.99 -0.22 -26.37
C PRO A 117 -18.49 0.11 -26.40
N LYS A 118 -18.80 1.39 -26.62
CA LYS A 118 -20.16 1.89 -26.85
C LYS A 118 -20.64 1.45 -28.23
N THR A 119 -21.33 0.32 -28.30
CA THR A 119 -22.24 0.03 -29.40
C THR A 119 -23.65 -0.08 -28.84
N GLN A 120 -24.57 0.62 -29.51
CA GLN A 120 -26.02 0.60 -29.33
C GLN A 120 -26.59 1.39 -28.16
N ARG A 121 -26.98 2.64 -28.46
CA ARG A 121 -28.33 3.15 -28.21
C ARG A 121 -28.57 4.48 -28.94
N LEU A 122 -28.89 4.37 -30.22
CA LEU A 122 -29.53 5.42 -31.03
C LEU A 122 -30.88 4.85 -31.48
N ALA A 123 -31.95 5.20 -30.77
CA ALA A 123 -33.32 5.22 -31.28
C ALA A 123 -34.28 5.63 -30.16
N ARG A 124 -34.69 6.90 -30.15
CA ARG A 124 -36.10 7.35 -30.13
C ARG A 124 -36.15 8.85 -29.85
N ALA A 125 -36.31 9.59 -30.94
CA ALA A 125 -36.82 10.95 -30.93
C ALA A 125 -38.33 10.93 -30.66
N GLY A 126 -38.86 12.01 -30.08
CA GLY A 126 -40.26 12.40 -30.28
C GLY A 126 -41.05 12.77 -29.03
N GLN A 127 -41.29 14.08 -28.90
CA GLN A 127 -42.47 14.74 -28.32
C GLN A 127 -42.54 15.01 -26.80
N ARG A 128 -42.55 16.32 -26.47
CA ARG A 128 -43.04 16.92 -25.21
C ARG A 128 -44.57 17.01 -25.27
N PRO A 129 -45.28 17.01 -24.13
CA PRO A 129 -45.84 18.29 -23.68
C PRO A 129 -45.81 18.57 -22.16
N ALA A 130 -46.14 19.84 -21.89
CA ALA A 130 -46.34 20.67 -20.69
C ALA A 130 -46.50 20.12 -19.24
N ARG A 131 -45.79 20.84 -18.34
CA ARG A 131 -46.09 21.34 -16.97
C ARG A 131 -47.01 20.54 -16.01
N ARG A 132 -46.44 20.14 -14.86
CA ARG A 132 -47.02 20.38 -13.52
C ARG A 132 -45.93 20.38 -12.45
N ALA A 133 -45.99 21.35 -11.53
CA ALA A 133 -45.06 21.48 -10.42
C ALA A 133 -45.31 20.39 -9.36
N THR A 134 -44.25 19.69 -8.99
CA THR A 134 -44.17 18.84 -7.78
C THR A 134 -43.06 19.37 -6.87
N PRO A 135 -43.26 19.37 -5.54
CA PRO A 135 -42.26 19.86 -4.58
C PRO A 135 -41.02 18.97 -4.60
N PRO A 136 -39.84 19.45 -4.16
CA PRO A 136 -38.63 18.64 -4.16
C PRO A 136 -38.71 17.61 -3.04
N THR A 137 -39.28 16.44 -3.33
CA THR A 137 -38.91 15.22 -2.62
C THR A 137 -37.47 14.94 -2.97
N GLN A 138 -36.56 15.32 -2.07
CA GLN A 138 -35.19 14.83 -2.09
C GLN A 138 -35.26 13.30 -2.09
N PRO A 139 -34.77 12.59 -3.12
CA PRO A 139 -34.58 11.18 -2.99
C PRO A 139 -33.42 11.00 -2.02
N THR A 140 -33.72 10.60 -0.78
CA THR A 140 -32.75 9.97 0.11
C THR A 140 -32.32 8.65 -0.52
N THR A 141 -31.47 8.72 -1.55
CA THR A 141 -30.81 7.55 -2.10
C THR A 141 -29.73 7.16 -1.10
N THR A 142 -30.07 6.27 -0.18
CA THR A 142 -29.08 5.52 0.58
C THR A 142 -28.12 4.87 -0.42
N PRO A 143 -26.80 5.13 -0.35
CA PRO A 143 -25.88 4.53 -1.30
C PRO A 143 -25.77 3.02 -1.06
N THR A 144 -26.33 2.22 -1.96
CA THR A 144 -26.16 0.76 -1.97
C THR A 144 -24.69 0.42 -2.25
N LEU A 145 -24.10 -0.49 -1.46
CA LEU A 145 -22.75 -1.01 -1.70
C LEU A 145 -22.66 -1.73 -3.05
N SER A 146 -21.52 -1.59 -3.76
CA SER A 146 -21.28 -2.32 -5.00
C SER A 146 -21.29 -3.84 -4.77
N GLN A 147 -21.48 -4.63 -5.82
CA GLN A 147 -21.43 -6.09 -5.71
C GLN A 147 -20.07 -6.56 -5.18
N ALA A 148 -18.96 -5.99 -5.67
CA ALA A 148 -17.62 -6.30 -5.17
C ALA A 148 -17.46 -5.96 -3.68
N SER A 149 -17.94 -4.79 -3.26
CA SER A 149 -17.91 -4.37 -1.85
C SER A 149 -18.64 -5.35 -0.92
N ARG A 150 -19.80 -5.88 -1.37
CA ARG A 150 -20.55 -6.90 -0.62
C ARG A 150 -19.80 -8.23 -0.52
N GLN A 151 -19.08 -8.63 -1.56
CA GLN A 151 -18.30 -9.87 -1.53
C GLN A 151 -17.06 -9.74 -0.64
N HIS A 152 -16.38 -8.59 -0.66
CA HIS A 152 -15.28 -8.29 0.27
C HIS A 152 -15.73 -8.31 1.73
N ALA A 153 -16.92 -7.77 2.04
CA ALA A 153 -17.50 -7.88 3.38
C ALA A 153 -17.74 -9.34 3.81
N ARG A 154 -18.23 -10.20 2.90
CA ARG A 154 -18.38 -11.64 3.16
C ARG A 154 -17.05 -12.35 3.37
N SER A 155 -16.01 -11.97 2.65
CA SER A 155 -14.64 -12.46 2.87
C SER A 155 -14.14 -12.10 4.28
N ALA A 156 -14.39 -10.88 4.75
CA ALA A 156 -14.07 -10.47 6.12
C ALA A 156 -14.91 -11.21 7.18
N GLU A 157 -16.18 -11.45 6.91
CA GLU A 157 -17.06 -12.25 7.79
C GLU A 157 -16.57 -13.69 7.91
N ARG A 158 -16.12 -14.32 6.82
CA ARG A 158 -15.48 -15.64 6.88
C ARG A 158 -14.21 -15.64 7.73
N ALA A 159 -13.36 -14.62 7.58
CA ALA A 159 -12.17 -14.46 8.40
C ALA A 159 -12.53 -14.31 9.89
N TYR A 160 -13.58 -13.54 10.20
CA TYR A 160 -14.11 -13.40 11.56
C TYR A 160 -14.59 -14.73 12.15
N VAL A 161 -15.33 -15.54 11.38
CA VAL A 161 -15.79 -16.86 11.83
C VAL A 161 -14.60 -17.77 12.11
N ILE A 162 -13.59 -17.81 11.23
CA ILE A 162 -12.38 -18.61 11.43
C ILE A 162 -11.66 -18.20 12.71
N ILE A 163 -11.41 -16.89 12.90
CA ILE A 163 -10.64 -16.43 14.06
C ILE A 163 -11.42 -16.65 15.36
N THR A 164 -12.75 -16.45 15.37
CA THR A 164 -13.58 -16.70 16.56
C THR A 164 -13.69 -18.16 16.92
N GLN A 165 -13.75 -19.06 15.93
CA GLN A 165 -13.77 -20.51 16.17
C GLN A 165 -12.42 -21.04 16.63
N ALA A 166 -11.33 -20.46 16.13
CA ALA A 166 -9.98 -20.84 16.53
C ALA A 166 -9.68 -20.38 17.96
N TYR A 167 -10.23 -19.24 18.35
CA TYR A 167 -10.07 -18.70 19.69
C TYR A 167 -10.77 -19.57 20.73
N GLY A 168 -10.07 -19.83 21.84
CA GLY A 168 -10.61 -20.62 22.94
C GLY A 168 -11.78 -19.91 23.64
N ALA A 169 -12.43 -20.61 24.57
CA ALA A 169 -13.30 -19.95 25.52
C ALA A 169 -12.49 -18.87 26.28
N PRO A 170 -13.11 -17.72 26.64
CA PRO A 170 -12.48 -16.78 27.55
C PRO A 170 -12.06 -17.50 28.83
N ASP A 171 -10.89 -17.18 29.35
CA ASP A 171 -10.48 -17.63 30.68
C ASP A 171 -11.34 -16.98 31.78
N GLU A 172 -11.07 -17.33 33.04
CA GLU A 172 -11.81 -16.84 34.21
C GLU A 172 -11.80 -15.30 34.33
N GLN A 173 -10.85 -14.63 33.68
CA GLN A 173 -10.71 -13.17 33.63
C GLN A 173 -11.37 -12.56 32.39
N GLY A 174 -12.01 -13.37 31.54
CA GLY A 174 -12.67 -12.95 30.32
C GLY A 174 -11.70 -12.68 29.16
N VAL A 175 -10.45 -13.13 29.26
CA VAL A 175 -9.43 -12.96 28.21
C VAL A 175 -9.49 -14.14 27.26
N VAL A 176 -9.62 -13.85 25.97
CA VAL A 176 -9.63 -14.89 24.95
C VAL A 176 -8.20 -15.21 24.51
N GLN A 177 -7.80 -16.47 24.67
CA GLN A 177 -6.47 -16.94 24.31
C GLN A 177 -6.38 -17.20 22.80
N PHE A 178 -5.27 -16.79 22.20
CA PHE A 178 -4.97 -17.05 20.79
C PHE A 178 -4.55 -18.52 20.60
N PRO A 179 -4.84 -19.12 19.44
CA PRO A 179 -4.22 -20.37 19.01
C PRO A 179 -2.69 -20.29 19.05
N GLU A 180 -2.03 -21.42 19.30
CA GLU A 180 -0.56 -21.48 19.41
C GLU A 180 0.15 -20.93 18.16
N ASP A 181 -0.35 -21.25 16.97
CA ASP A 181 0.22 -20.77 15.71
C ASP A 181 0.06 -19.26 15.53
N VAL A 182 -1.06 -18.70 15.99
CA VAL A 182 -1.31 -17.25 16.01
C VAL A 182 -0.40 -16.57 17.03
N LEU A 183 -0.24 -17.12 18.23
CA LEU A 183 0.72 -16.61 19.24
C LEU A 183 2.14 -16.56 18.67
N ARG A 184 2.58 -17.67 18.05
CA ARG A 184 3.88 -17.76 17.40
C ARG A 184 4.04 -16.73 16.30
N PHE A 185 3.04 -16.56 15.42
CA PHE A 185 3.08 -15.56 14.37
C PHE A 185 3.21 -14.13 14.94
N ARG A 186 2.43 -13.81 15.97
CA ARG A 186 2.46 -12.51 16.66
C ARG A 186 3.82 -12.23 17.27
N GLU A 187 4.38 -13.18 18.00
CA GLU A 187 5.70 -13.07 18.63
C GLU A 187 6.81 -12.88 17.60
N LEU A 188 6.84 -13.72 16.57
CA LEU A 188 7.85 -13.66 15.52
C LEU A 188 7.82 -12.35 14.74
N THR A 189 6.63 -11.84 14.42
CA THR A 189 6.47 -10.59 13.66
C THR A 189 6.78 -9.35 14.50
N ALA A 190 6.50 -9.38 15.81
CA ALA A 190 6.81 -8.29 16.74
C ALA A 190 8.26 -8.29 17.24
N SER A 191 8.94 -9.44 17.28
CA SER A 191 10.34 -9.55 17.74
C SER A 191 11.39 -9.35 16.64
N GLY A 192 10.99 -9.37 15.37
CA GLY A 192 11.91 -9.37 14.24
C GLY A 192 12.41 -10.77 13.83
N GLN A 193 11.98 -11.84 14.52
CA GLN A 193 12.43 -13.21 14.28
C GLN A 193 11.64 -13.96 13.19
N PHE A 194 10.64 -13.33 12.58
CA PHE A 194 9.82 -13.94 11.53
C PHE A 194 10.60 -14.49 10.33
N TYR A 195 11.44 -13.68 9.69
CA TYR A 195 12.24 -14.14 8.55
C TYR A 195 13.30 -15.18 8.95
N PRO A 196 14.08 -15.00 10.03
CA PRO A 196 14.99 -16.04 10.51
C PRO A 196 14.31 -17.38 10.80
N TYR A 197 13.13 -17.36 11.45
CA TYR A 197 12.35 -18.56 11.71
C TYR A 197 11.95 -19.26 10.40
N LEU A 198 11.36 -18.51 9.46
CA LEU A 198 10.96 -19.07 8.17
C LEU A 198 12.16 -19.60 7.35
N ARG A 199 13.33 -18.97 7.47
CA ARG A 199 14.56 -19.38 6.79
C ARG A 199 14.96 -20.81 7.17
N ARG A 200 14.94 -21.09 8.47
CA ARG A 200 15.19 -22.43 9.00
C ARG A 200 14.12 -23.43 8.57
N GLU A 201 12.85 -23.11 8.82
CA GLU A 201 11.75 -24.06 8.57
C GLU A 201 11.56 -24.38 7.08
N LEU A 202 11.76 -23.40 6.20
CA LEU A 202 11.73 -23.61 4.75
C LEU A 202 12.97 -24.37 4.27
N GLY A 203 14.15 -24.09 4.82
CA GLY A 203 15.37 -24.84 4.52
C GLY A 203 15.18 -26.33 4.77
N LEU A 204 14.70 -26.69 5.97
CA LEU A 204 14.38 -28.07 6.34
C LEU A 204 13.36 -28.70 5.38
N ALA A 205 12.31 -27.97 5.00
CA ALA A 205 11.30 -28.46 4.06
C ALA A 205 11.84 -28.68 2.63
N LEU A 206 12.91 -27.98 2.25
CA LEU A 206 13.60 -28.11 0.97
C LEU A 206 14.78 -29.09 1.01
N GLY A 207 15.08 -29.69 2.15
CA GLY A 207 16.24 -30.57 2.33
C GLY A 207 17.58 -29.83 2.37
N GLN A 208 17.58 -28.57 2.84
CA GLN A 208 18.73 -27.69 2.98
C GLN A 208 18.92 -27.31 4.46
N GLU A 209 20.12 -26.86 4.85
CA GLU A 209 20.36 -26.36 6.21
C GLU A 209 19.51 -25.12 6.50
N GLU A 210 19.50 -24.16 5.56
CA GLU A 210 18.70 -22.93 5.64
C GLU A 210 18.32 -22.45 4.23
N ALA A 211 17.12 -21.89 4.08
CA ALA A 211 16.70 -21.26 2.83
C ALA A 211 17.42 -19.92 2.60
N SER A 212 17.51 -19.49 1.35
CA SER A 212 17.97 -18.14 1.01
C SER A 212 16.93 -17.07 1.37
N GLU A 213 17.37 -15.81 1.53
CA GLU A 213 16.43 -14.69 1.71
C GLU A 213 15.42 -14.58 0.55
N GLY A 214 15.86 -14.90 -0.67
CA GLY A 214 15.02 -14.86 -1.86
C GLY A 214 13.87 -15.87 -1.79
N GLU A 215 14.15 -17.08 -1.30
CA GLU A 215 13.15 -18.14 -1.11
C GLU A 215 12.17 -17.80 0.01
N VAL A 216 12.65 -17.31 1.15
CA VAL A 216 11.77 -16.90 2.26
C VAL A 216 10.88 -15.72 1.84
N LYS A 217 11.43 -14.75 1.11
CA LYS A 217 10.62 -13.65 0.53
C LYS A 217 9.59 -14.21 -0.44
N ALA A 218 9.96 -15.15 -1.31
CA ALA A 218 9.01 -15.80 -2.23
C ALA A 218 7.89 -16.53 -1.46
N MET A 219 8.23 -17.27 -0.40
CA MET A 219 7.28 -17.95 0.48
C MET A 219 6.25 -16.98 1.07
N VAL A 220 6.70 -15.88 1.68
CA VAL A 220 5.80 -14.87 2.26
C VAL A 220 4.94 -14.23 1.18
N PHE A 221 5.52 -13.83 0.04
CA PHE A 221 4.76 -13.25 -1.07
C PHE A 221 3.72 -14.22 -1.62
N GLU A 222 4.05 -15.50 -1.72
CA GLU A 222 3.13 -16.52 -2.19
C GLU A 222 1.99 -16.73 -1.18
N ALA A 223 2.29 -16.83 0.11
CA ALA A 223 1.27 -16.94 1.16
C ALA A 223 0.33 -15.74 1.14
N LEU A 224 0.85 -14.51 1.03
CA LEU A 224 0.05 -13.29 1.09
C LEU A 224 -0.69 -12.97 -0.21
N PHE A 225 -0.08 -13.20 -1.37
CA PHE A 225 -0.55 -12.58 -2.63
C PHE A 225 -0.83 -13.56 -3.76
N SER A 226 -0.52 -14.87 -3.61
CA SER A 226 -0.91 -15.85 -4.62
C SER A 226 -2.40 -16.23 -4.48
N HIS A 227 -2.97 -16.69 -5.60
CA HIS A 227 -4.28 -17.34 -5.62
C HIS A 227 -4.35 -18.50 -4.63
N ASN A 228 -5.51 -18.72 -4.01
CA ASN A 228 -5.71 -19.81 -3.05
C ASN A 228 -5.45 -21.21 -3.64
N VAL A 229 -5.64 -21.38 -4.96
CA VAL A 229 -5.42 -22.64 -5.68
C VAL A 229 -3.96 -22.92 -6.01
N ALA A 230 -3.07 -21.91 -5.92
CA ALA A 230 -1.65 -22.11 -6.15
C ALA A 230 -1.07 -22.96 -5.02
N THR A 231 -0.18 -23.91 -5.36
CA THR A 231 0.50 -24.79 -4.40
C THR A 231 1.99 -24.79 -4.68
N SER A 232 2.77 -24.87 -3.60
CA SER A 232 4.22 -24.97 -3.62
C SER A 232 4.70 -25.48 -2.26
N VAL A 233 5.90 -26.05 -2.20
CA VAL A 233 6.53 -26.45 -0.92
C VAL A 233 6.60 -25.27 0.06
N ALA A 234 6.88 -24.07 -0.45
CA ALA A 234 6.95 -22.86 0.36
C ALA A 234 5.60 -22.51 0.99
N LYS A 235 4.53 -22.51 0.18
CA LYS A 235 3.18 -22.18 0.65
C LYS A 235 2.60 -23.26 1.56
N GLU A 236 2.87 -24.53 1.27
CA GLU A 236 2.49 -25.65 2.12
C GLU A 236 3.22 -25.59 3.46
N THR A 237 4.51 -25.24 3.45
CA THR A 237 5.28 -24.97 4.67
C THR A 237 4.68 -23.83 5.48
N PHE A 238 4.30 -22.72 4.84
CA PHE A 238 3.63 -21.60 5.54
C PHE A 238 2.31 -22.05 6.17
N THR A 239 1.50 -22.80 5.41
CA THR A 239 0.22 -23.34 5.87
C THR A 239 0.39 -24.28 7.07
N ARG A 240 1.45 -25.11 7.07
CA ARG A 240 1.78 -26.00 8.19
C ARG A 240 2.24 -25.24 9.44
N LEU A 241 3.03 -24.18 9.26
CA LEU A 241 3.57 -23.40 10.37
C LEU A 241 2.53 -22.49 11.03
N PHE A 242 1.61 -21.95 10.23
CA PHE A 242 0.59 -20.97 10.64
C PHE A 242 -0.80 -21.30 10.08
N PRO A 243 -1.40 -22.45 10.41
CA PRO A 243 -2.66 -22.91 9.81
C PRO A 243 -3.84 -21.96 10.02
N THR A 244 -3.99 -21.38 11.22
CA THR A 244 -5.06 -20.43 11.52
C THR A 244 -4.85 -19.13 10.76
N VAL A 245 -3.60 -18.64 10.73
CA VAL A 245 -3.25 -17.43 9.99
C VAL A 245 -3.52 -17.63 8.50
N ASP A 246 -3.03 -18.72 7.89
CA ASP A 246 -3.28 -19.03 6.49
C ASP A 246 -4.78 -19.13 6.17
N ALA A 247 -5.58 -19.76 7.05
CA ALA A 247 -7.04 -19.82 6.88
C ALA A 247 -7.68 -18.42 6.82
N VAL A 248 -7.29 -17.50 7.70
CA VAL A 248 -7.73 -16.09 7.67
C VAL A 248 -7.30 -15.40 6.37
N LEU A 249 -6.05 -15.56 5.95
CA LEU A 249 -5.55 -14.96 4.71
C LEU A 249 -6.30 -15.49 3.47
N ARG A 250 -6.55 -16.80 3.42
CA ARG A 250 -7.34 -17.43 2.35
C ARG A 250 -8.78 -16.95 2.34
N ALA A 251 -9.40 -16.70 3.49
CA ALA A 251 -10.75 -16.16 3.57
C ALA A 251 -10.85 -14.78 2.91
N TYR A 252 -9.88 -13.88 3.19
CA TYR A 252 -9.77 -12.59 2.52
C TYR A 252 -9.58 -12.75 1.00
N LYS A 253 -8.79 -13.73 0.55
CA LYS A 253 -8.52 -13.98 -0.88
C LYS A 253 -9.61 -14.76 -1.62
N SER A 254 -10.66 -15.21 -0.93
CA SER A 254 -11.58 -16.23 -1.48
C SER A 254 -12.48 -15.77 -2.63
N TYR A 255 -12.84 -14.48 -2.67
CA TYR A 255 -13.58 -13.89 -3.80
C TYR A 255 -12.65 -13.29 -4.84
N ASP A 256 -11.73 -12.45 -4.39
CA ASP A 256 -10.68 -11.83 -5.21
C ASP A 256 -9.35 -12.00 -4.46
N TYR A 257 -8.39 -12.69 -5.09
CA TYR A 257 -7.09 -12.94 -4.48
C TYR A 257 -6.30 -11.64 -4.23
N LYS A 258 -6.62 -10.56 -4.95
CA LYS A 258 -5.99 -9.25 -4.77
C LYS A 258 -6.54 -8.51 -3.55
N TYR A 259 -7.70 -8.91 -3.01
CA TYR A 259 -8.36 -8.17 -1.94
C TYR A 259 -7.47 -8.04 -0.69
N LEU A 260 -6.81 -9.12 -0.27
CA LEU A 260 -5.88 -9.08 0.87
C LEU A 260 -4.72 -8.10 0.64
N ALA A 261 -4.13 -8.12 -0.56
CA ALA A 261 -3.05 -7.20 -0.92
C ALA A 261 -3.51 -5.74 -0.85
N CYS A 262 -4.66 -5.44 -1.46
CA CYS A 262 -5.23 -4.09 -1.45
C CYS A 262 -5.58 -3.64 -0.02
N LEU A 263 -6.14 -4.55 0.79
CA LEU A 263 -6.49 -4.27 2.18
C LEU A 263 -5.25 -3.91 3.01
N LEU A 264 -4.17 -4.69 2.90
CA LEU A 264 -2.94 -4.42 3.64
C LEU A 264 -2.26 -3.14 3.16
N GLN A 265 -2.29 -2.84 1.87
CA GLN A 265 -1.78 -1.57 1.31
C GLN A 265 -2.56 -0.36 1.80
N THR A 266 -3.89 -0.45 1.83
CA THR A 266 -4.71 0.65 2.35
C THR A 266 -4.59 0.79 3.87
N LEU A 267 -4.41 -0.32 4.60
CA LEU A 267 -4.10 -0.27 6.03
C LEU A 267 -2.75 0.43 6.28
N GLU A 268 -1.70 0.05 5.54
CA GLU A 268 -0.37 0.68 5.57
C GLU A 268 -0.49 2.20 5.33
N SER A 269 -1.11 2.61 4.22
CA SER A 269 -1.32 4.02 3.88
C SER A 269 -2.12 4.77 4.97
N ASN A 270 -3.19 4.15 5.50
CA ASN A 270 -3.99 4.78 6.53
C ASN A 270 -3.20 5.02 7.83
N LEU A 271 -2.39 4.05 8.26
CA LEU A 271 -1.61 4.18 9.49
C LEU A 271 -0.46 5.17 9.31
N PHE A 272 0.28 5.09 8.21
CA PHE A 272 1.45 5.94 7.99
C PHE A 272 1.07 7.35 7.55
N LEU A 273 0.30 7.49 6.48
CA LEU A 273 0.05 8.80 5.84
C LEU A 273 -1.10 9.55 6.49
N GLN A 274 -2.19 8.86 6.80
CA GLN A 274 -3.39 9.53 7.31
C GLN A 274 -3.39 9.71 8.83
N LYS A 275 -2.51 9.00 9.56
CA LYS A 275 -2.45 9.08 11.02
C LYS A 275 -1.08 9.48 11.55
N LEU A 276 -0.01 8.74 11.25
CA LEU A 276 1.33 9.06 11.78
C LEU A 276 1.84 10.40 11.29
N VAL A 277 1.82 10.66 9.97
CA VAL A 277 2.33 11.91 9.39
C VAL A 277 1.68 13.16 10.02
N PRO A 278 0.33 13.28 10.11
CA PRO A 278 -0.31 14.42 10.78
C PRO A 278 0.08 14.56 12.25
N LEU A 279 0.20 13.45 12.99
CA LEU A 279 0.60 13.47 14.40
C LEU A 279 2.05 13.96 14.58
N ILE A 280 2.97 13.50 13.74
CA ILE A 280 4.38 13.90 13.77
C ILE A 280 4.50 15.39 13.42
N ARG A 281 3.89 15.82 12.30
CA ARG A 281 3.93 17.23 11.89
C ARG A 281 3.36 18.15 12.96
N LYS A 282 2.22 17.79 13.55
CA LYS A 282 1.61 18.57 14.63
C LYS A 282 2.50 18.68 15.87
N ARG A 283 3.30 17.65 16.18
CA ARG A 283 4.09 17.58 17.42
C ARG A 283 5.49 18.19 17.30
N PHE A 284 6.11 18.05 16.13
CA PHE A 284 7.52 18.41 15.95
C PHE A 284 7.73 19.54 14.93
N ASP A 285 6.69 19.91 14.16
CA ASP A 285 6.75 20.92 13.11
C ASP A 285 7.90 20.71 12.11
N VAL A 286 8.12 19.44 11.73
CA VAL A 286 9.16 19.02 10.80
C VAL A 286 8.56 18.52 9.48
N PRO A 287 9.34 18.57 8.39
CA PRO A 287 9.06 17.76 7.21
C PRO A 287 8.93 16.28 7.58
N VAL A 288 8.02 15.59 6.89
CA VAL A 288 7.94 14.14 6.95
C VAL A 288 7.73 13.63 5.53
N TYR A 289 8.65 12.79 5.07
CA TYR A 289 8.51 12.08 3.80
C TYR A 289 8.19 10.63 4.07
N SER A 290 7.49 9.99 3.14
CA SER A 290 7.13 8.59 3.25
C SER A 290 7.61 7.81 2.04
N ILE A 291 8.18 6.63 2.27
CA ILE A 291 8.36 5.60 1.25
C ILE A 291 7.71 4.33 1.78
N HIS A 292 6.46 4.08 1.37
CA HIS A 292 5.66 2.95 1.86
C HIS A 292 5.56 2.95 3.40
N ASP A 293 6.16 1.95 4.04
CA ASP A 293 6.27 1.68 5.47
C ASP A 293 7.48 2.35 6.14
N SER A 294 8.13 3.28 5.44
CA SER A 294 9.25 4.07 5.91
C SER A 294 8.87 5.55 6.05
N LEU A 295 9.19 6.15 7.20
CA LEU A 295 9.10 7.60 7.40
C LEU A 295 10.49 8.21 7.47
N ILE A 296 10.71 9.27 6.70
CA ILE A 296 11.97 9.99 6.62
C ILE A 296 11.77 11.35 7.28
N VAL A 297 12.58 11.62 8.30
CA VAL A 297 12.49 12.82 9.14
C VAL A 297 13.88 13.40 9.39
N PRO A 298 13.99 14.65 9.85
CA PRO A 298 15.25 15.22 10.31
C PRO A 298 15.86 14.39 11.45
N GLY A 299 17.19 14.28 11.46
CA GLY A 299 17.90 13.36 12.35
C GLY A 299 17.81 13.72 13.84
N ASP A 300 17.61 14.99 14.17
CA ASP A 300 17.46 15.53 15.53
C ASP A 300 16.15 15.11 16.22
N VAL A 301 15.09 14.87 15.44
CA VAL A 301 13.79 14.40 15.96
C VAL A 301 13.57 12.90 15.80
N ALA A 302 14.47 12.18 15.13
CA ALA A 302 14.28 10.80 14.72
C ALA A 302 13.95 9.84 15.89
N ASP A 303 14.63 9.98 17.03
CA ASP A 303 14.36 9.17 18.23
C ASP A 303 12.94 9.35 18.76
N HIS A 304 12.51 10.62 18.87
CA HIS A 304 11.18 10.97 19.36
C HIS A 304 10.08 10.53 18.40
N VAL A 305 10.35 10.61 17.09
CA VAL A 305 9.43 10.15 16.06
C VAL A 305 9.29 8.62 16.10
N GLU A 306 10.40 7.88 16.23
CA GLU A 306 10.35 6.42 16.33
C GLU A 306 9.53 5.98 17.56
N GLU A 307 9.73 6.62 18.72
CA GLU A 307 8.98 6.30 19.93
C GLU A 307 7.49 6.62 19.79
N LEU A 308 7.15 7.73 19.12
CA LEU A 308 5.76 8.03 18.77
C LEU A 308 5.18 6.95 17.86
N MET A 309 5.91 6.55 16.81
CA MET A 309 5.49 5.48 15.90
C MET A 309 5.27 4.17 16.66
N ARG A 310 6.21 3.79 17.54
CA ARG A 310 6.13 2.60 18.40
C ARG A 310 4.87 2.62 19.25
N THR A 311 4.63 3.71 19.96
CA THR A 311 3.45 3.90 20.82
C THR A 311 2.14 3.79 20.02
N GLN A 312 2.03 4.52 18.90
CA GLN A 312 0.79 4.54 18.11
C GLN A 312 0.52 3.21 17.40
N LEU A 313 1.54 2.60 16.79
CA LEU A 313 1.39 1.31 16.11
C LEU A 313 1.08 0.19 17.11
N THR A 314 1.68 0.21 18.31
CA THR A 314 1.31 -0.71 19.40
C THR A 314 -0.17 -0.60 19.74
N ARG A 315 -0.67 0.64 19.87
CA ARG A 315 -2.07 0.89 20.18
C ARG A 315 -3.02 0.44 19.06
N TRP A 316 -2.65 0.63 17.79
CA TRP A 316 -3.55 0.36 16.66
C TRP A 316 -3.51 -1.08 16.15
N VAL A 317 -2.34 -1.73 16.20
CA VAL A 317 -2.13 -3.11 15.76
C VAL A 317 -2.21 -4.10 16.92
N GLY A 318 -1.92 -3.64 18.14
CA GLY A 318 -2.00 -4.44 19.37
C GLY A 318 -0.69 -5.12 19.76
N LEU A 319 0.44 -4.80 19.10
CA LEU A 319 1.77 -5.37 19.36
C LEU A 319 2.85 -4.30 19.16
N PRO A 320 3.95 -4.31 19.92
CA PRO A 320 5.06 -3.39 19.69
C PRO A 320 5.80 -3.72 18.38
N PRO A 321 6.00 -2.76 17.47
CA PRO A 321 6.77 -2.98 16.25
C PRO A 321 8.28 -2.97 16.49
N GLN A 322 9.05 -3.40 15.49
CA GLN A 322 10.49 -3.18 15.41
C GLN A 322 10.82 -2.27 14.24
N PHE A 323 11.85 -1.46 14.38
CA PHE A 323 12.30 -0.54 13.34
C PHE A 323 13.75 -0.81 12.93
N SER A 324 14.10 -0.43 11.71
CA SER A 324 15.48 -0.22 11.27
C SER A 324 15.67 1.23 10.87
N ARG A 325 16.89 1.72 11.03
CA ARG A 325 17.25 3.10 10.68
C ARG A 325 18.26 3.13 9.56
N THR A 326 18.07 4.06 8.65
CA THR A 326 19.07 4.40 7.63
C THR A 326 19.29 5.90 7.62
N VAL A 327 20.52 6.34 7.87
CA VAL A 327 20.89 7.77 7.78
C VAL A 327 21.13 8.14 6.31
N TRP A 328 20.53 9.23 5.87
CA TRP A 328 20.73 9.83 4.55
C TRP A 328 21.46 11.17 4.70
N GLY A 329 22.12 11.62 3.63
CA GLY A 329 22.94 12.83 3.63
C GLY A 329 24.30 12.63 4.30
N SER A 330 24.83 11.41 4.34
CA SER A 330 26.25 11.21 4.69
C SER A 330 27.12 11.60 3.51
N GLU A 331 28.14 12.43 3.75
CA GLU A 331 29.25 12.56 2.81
C GLU A 331 29.76 11.15 2.47
N ALA A 332 30.08 10.92 1.20
CA ALA A 332 30.78 9.72 0.79
C ALA A 332 31.98 9.55 1.73
N GLN A 333 32.12 8.37 2.34
CA GLN A 333 33.29 8.06 3.17
C GLN A 333 34.54 8.39 2.34
N PRO A 334 35.49 9.20 2.84
CA PRO A 334 36.72 9.52 2.12
C PRO A 334 37.54 8.25 1.98
N GLY A 335 37.37 7.55 0.85
CA GLY A 335 37.92 6.22 0.62
C GLY A 335 37.18 5.41 -0.45
N GLU A 336 35.90 5.71 -0.71
CA GLU A 336 35.25 5.28 -1.95
C GLU A 336 35.67 6.28 -3.03
N ALA A 337 36.66 5.89 -3.86
CA ALA A 337 37.02 6.65 -5.05
C ALA A 337 35.73 7.04 -5.81
N PRO A 338 35.61 8.27 -6.35
CA PRO A 338 34.50 8.62 -7.20
C PRO A 338 34.41 7.52 -8.25
N VAL A 339 33.30 6.78 -8.25
CA VAL A 339 33.04 5.77 -9.26
C VAL A 339 33.22 6.52 -10.57
N GLN A 340 34.27 6.17 -11.34
CA GLN A 340 34.50 6.74 -12.66
C GLN A 340 33.14 6.71 -13.35
N ALA A 341 32.69 7.87 -13.83
CA ALA A 341 31.44 7.98 -14.55
C ALA A 341 31.44 6.88 -15.60
N MET A 342 30.67 5.80 -15.38
CA MET A 342 30.52 4.77 -16.38
C MET A 342 29.93 5.50 -17.57
N GLU A 343 30.67 5.55 -18.67
CA GLU A 343 30.11 6.01 -19.92
C GLU A 343 28.80 5.24 -20.13
N PRO A 344 27.71 5.92 -20.52
CA PRO A 344 26.44 5.25 -20.80
C PRO A 344 26.74 4.07 -21.73
N PRO A 345 26.19 2.87 -21.48
CA PRO A 345 26.43 1.72 -22.34
C PRO A 345 26.14 2.16 -23.78
N ALA A 346 27.13 1.98 -24.66
CA ALA A 346 27.09 2.46 -26.04
C ALA A 346 25.72 2.15 -26.63
N ALA A 347 25.04 3.18 -27.13
CA ALA A 347 23.71 3.05 -27.70
C ALA A 347 23.75 2.01 -28.82
N ALA A 348 23.34 0.77 -28.52
CA ALA A 348 23.01 -0.19 -29.55
C ALA A 348 21.87 0.45 -30.36
N ALA A 349 22.13 0.67 -31.64
CA ALA A 349 21.19 1.31 -32.55
C ALA A 349 19.80 0.65 -32.38
N PRO A 350 18.73 1.45 -32.23
CA PRO A 350 17.39 0.88 -32.10
C PRO A 350 17.09 0.03 -33.34
N PRO A 351 16.52 -1.18 -33.19
CA PRO A 351 16.06 -1.94 -34.34
C PRO A 351 15.06 -1.09 -35.14
N THR A 352 15.32 -0.96 -36.44
CA THR A 352 14.51 -0.20 -37.38
C THR A 352 13.13 -0.82 -37.51
N VAL A 353 12.16 -0.30 -36.76
CA VAL A 353 10.74 -0.57 -36.99
C VAL A 353 10.26 0.37 -38.10
N PRO A 354 9.69 -0.13 -39.21
CA PRO A 354 9.23 0.72 -40.29
C PRO A 354 8.04 1.57 -39.84
N VAL A 355 8.22 2.89 -39.88
CA VAL A 355 7.21 3.90 -39.56
C VAL A 355 6.09 3.86 -40.60
N LYS A 356 4.88 3.44 -40.19
CA LYS A 356 3.65 3.73 -40.93
C LYS A 356 3.33 5.22 -40.79
N ARG A 357 3.37 5.94 -41.92
CA ARG A 357 2.97 7.36 -42.03
C ARG A 357 1.56 7.57 -41.49
N GLN A 358 1.39 8.42 -40.47
CA GLN A 358 0.10 9.03 -40.12
C GLN A 358 0.10 10.48 -40.64
N GLY A 359 -1.02 10.88 -41.27
CA GLY A 359 -1.23 12.17 -41.91
C GLY A 359 -1.41 13.35 -40.95
N PRO A 360 -1.62 14.58 -41.48
CA PRO A 360 -1.40 15.82 -40.74
C PRO A 360 -2.51 16.13 -39.73
N ALA A 361 -2.10 16.79 -38.64
CA ALA A 361 -2.90 17.16 -37.49
C ALA A 361 -4.07 18.12 -37.81
N GLN A 362 -5.28 17.77 -37.40
CA GLN A 362 -6.38 18.73 -37.26
C GLN A 362 -6.33 19.40 -35.89
N ARG A 363 -6.11 20.72 -35.88
CA ARG A 363 -6.31 21.60 -34.72
C ARG A 363 -7.81 21.71 -34.40
N GLY A 364 -8.29 20.90 -33.45
CA GLY A 364 -9.60 21.06 -32.83
C GLY A 364 -9.55 21.91 -31.57
N ARG A 365 -10.23 23.07 -31.58
CA ARG A 365 -10.42 23.96 -30.42
C ARG A 365 -11.03 23.17 -29.24
N ARG A 366 -10.30 23.01 -28.12
CA ARG A 366 -10.90 22.57 -26.85
C ARG A 366 -11.53 23.76 -26.15
N ARG A 367 -12.85 23.68 -25.97
CA ARG A 367 -13.63 24.58 -25.10
C ARG A 367 -13.15 24.43 -23.66
N GLN A 368 -12.81 25.54 -23.01
CA GLN A 368 -12.74 25.61 -21.55
C GLN A 368 -14.14 25.30 -20.99
N LEU A 369 -14.24 24.22 -20.23
CA LEU A 369 -15.37 23.96 -19.35
C LEU A 369 -14.95 24.45 -17.96
N ALA A 370 -15.53 25.59 -17.55
CA ALA A 370 -15.43 26.06 -16.18
C ALA A 370 -16.10 25.04 -15.25
N ILE A 371 -15.33 24.52 -14.29
CA ILE A 371 -15.82 23.68 -13.20
C ILE A 371 -16.05 24.60 -11.99
N PRO A 372 -17.22 24.57 -11.34
CA PRO A 372 -17.49 25.42 -10.17
C PRO A 372 -16.62 24.99 -8.98
N PRO A 373 -16.27 25.92 -8.08
CA PRO A 373 -15.37 25.64 -6.95
C PRO A 373 -16.06 24.71 -5.94
N HIS A 374 -15.37 23.64 -5.52
CA HIS A 374 -15.75 22.80 -4.39
C HIS A 374 -14.54 22.72 -3.44
N PRO A 375 -14.73 22.67 -2.11
CA PRO A 375 -13.69 23.06 -1.17
C PRO A 375 -12.64 21.95 -1.01
N LEU A 376 -11.37 22.36 -1.07
CA LEU A 376 -10.15 21.68 -0.68
C LEU A 376 -9.73 20.51 -1.58
N SER A 377 -8.83 20.81 -2.53
CA SER A 377 -8.16 19.82 -3.39
C SER A 377 -6.82 19.39 -2.77
N ALA A 378 -6.32 18.22 -3.14
CA ALA A 378 -5.02 17.70 -2.68
C ALA A 378 -3.81 18.57 -3.11
N GLU A 379 -4.02 19.56 -3.98
CA GLU A 379 -3.02 20.57 -4.33
C GLU A 379 -2.74 21.49 -3.12
N ASP A 380 -3.71 21.69 -2.22
CA ASP A 380 -3.53 22.48 -1.00
C ASP A 380 -2.61 21.78 0.02
N TRP A 381 -2.53 20.44 0.00
CA TRP A 381 -1.78 19.65 0.99
C TRP A 381 -0.28 19.56 0.71
N TYR A 382 0.12 19.66 -0.56
CA TYR A 382 1.53 19.66 -0.99
C TYR A 382 2.00 21.04 -1.49
N GLY A 383 1.08 21.91 -1.95
CA GLY A 383 1.40 23.24 -2.48
C GLY A 383 1.86 24.26 -1.44
N GLU A 384 1.26 24.27 -0.26
CA GLU A 384 1.72 25.13 0.85
C GLU A 384 3.03 24.63 1.48
N LEU A 385 3.43 23.39 1.19
CA LEU A 385 4.60 22.71 1.75
C LEU A 385 5.94 23.14 1.10
N PHE A 386 5.89 23.89 -0.02
CA PHE A 386 7.07 24.34 -0.77
C PHE A 386 7.08 25.85 -1.07
N ALA A 387 6.13 26.62 -0.55
CA ALA A 387 6.09 28.08 -0.70
C ALA A 387 6.81 28.84 0.45
N ALA A 388 7.30 28.13 1.46
CA ALA A 388 8.00 28.69 2.61
C ALA A 388 9.37 28.02 2.88
N ALA A 389 10.04 27.55 1.83
CA ALA A 389 11.44 27.13 1.84
C ALA A 389 12.30 28.16 1.11
#